data_AF-A0A5C5CNG7-F1
#
_entry.id   AF-A0A5C5CNG7-F1
#
_cell.length_a   1.000
_cell.length_b   1.000
_cell.length_c   1.000
_cell.angle_alpha   90.00
_cell.angle_beta   90.00
_cell.angle_gamma   90.00
#
_symmetry.space_group_name_H-M   'P 1'
#
loop_
_entity.id
_entity.type
_entity.pdbx_description
1 polymer ?
#
loop_
_entity_poly.entity_id
_entity_poly.type
_entity_poly.pdbx_seq_one_letter_code
_entity_poly.pdbx_strand_id
1 'polypeptide(L)'
;MNNQLHNTLQRLTKQLSRVDVIALRLSVIFIFALFGTYKWFAFEASALEHLLTGTWLGTLYPYLGVRGVSYALGVVENITLLALIIGFFRPAFGAVGAVMVIGTGVVTLSLQPQLGRIDSFIIKDILLIGAGLTLLRHDLRRTLIRQRVICLPGQRGESPWAKNKNGETDMTDDKNTVHFGEVELRILSNSDDLTLAELIIPAGAIASIHQHPHEEVNYVVSGIMDFMCDGKVKTLHPGNAIRIPPNQPHNITCHPDSPGKVITVWTPSRQDLIAKLGT
;
A
#
# COMPACT_ATOMS: atom_id res chain seq x y z
N MET A 1 -7.37 -3.18 -28.56
CA MET A 1 -6.16 -2.49 -28.06
C MET A 1 -5.06 -3.54 -27.91
N ASN A 2 -3.89 -3.37 -28.54
CA ASN A 2 -2.92 -4.44 -28.79
C ASN A 2 -2.25 -4.95 -27.49
N ASN A 3 -2.23 -6.26 -27.25
CA ASN A 3 -1.71 -6.89 -26.00
C ASN A 3 -0.25 -6.49 -25.69
N GLN A 4 0.56 -6.22 -26.73
CA GLN A 4 1.92 -5.71 -26.60
C GLN A 4 1.96 -4.30 -25.97
N LEU A 5 1.09 -3.38 -26.41
CA LEU A 5 1.01 -2.03 -25.86
C LEU A 5 0.53 -2.05 -24.41
N HIS A 6 -0.46 -2.89 -24.10
CA HIS A 6 -0.95 -3.06 -22.73
C HIS A 6 0.13 -3.57 -21.77
N ASN A 7 0.90 -4.59 -22.18
CA ASN A 7 1.99 -5.15 -21.39
C ASN A 7 3.15 -4.15 -21.20
N THR A 8 3.48 -3.37 -22.23
CA THR A 8 4.50 -2.32 -22.15
C THR A 8 4.05 -1.20 -21.23
N LEU A 9 2.80 -0.74 -21.34
CA LEU A 9 2.23 0.26 -20.45
C LEU A 9 2.25 -0.23 -19.00
N GLN A 10 1.81 -1.47 -18.72
CA GLN A 10 1.85 -2.03 -17.36
C GLN A 10 3.27 -2.10 -16.77
N ARG A 11 4.27 -2.49 -17.57
CA ARG A 11 5.67 -2.52 -17.14
C ARG A 11 6.20 -1.11 -16.84
N LEU A 12 5.88 -0.14 -17.69
CA LEU A 12 6.24 1.26 -17.49
C LEU A 12 5.58 1.81 -16.22
N THR A 13 4.28 1.58 -15.99
CA THR A 13 3.58 2.04 -14.79
C THR A 13 4.20 1.48 -13.50
N LYS A 14 4.61 0.19 -13.51
CA LYS A 14 5.28 -0.44 -12.35
C LYS A 14 6.70 0.09 -12.11
N GLN A 15 7.45 0.40 -13.18
CA GLN A 15 8.79 0.99 -13.05
C GLN A 15 8.72 2.47 -12.61
N LEU A 16 7.81 3.24 -13.21
CA LEU A 16 7.52 4.63 -12.84
C LEU A 16 7.19 4.73 -11.35
N SER A 17 6.30 3.88 -10.83
CA SER A 17 5.90 3.90 -9.41
C SER A 17 7.08 3.85 -8.42
N ARG A 18 8.21 3.19 -8.74
CA ARG A 18 9.41 3.20 -7.89
C ARG A 18 10.28 4.43 -8.11
N VAL A 19 10.45 4.85 -9.37
CA VAL A 19 11.27 6.01 -9.73
C VAL A 19 10.64 7.30 -9.22
N ASP A 20 9.32 7.44 -9.33
CA ASP A 20 8.57 8.64 -8.95
C ASP A 20 8.76 8.97 -7.47
N VAL A 21 8.72 7.97 -6.59
CA VAL A 21 8.91 8.16 -5.14
C VAL A 21 10.38 8.49 -4.81
N ILE A 22 11.34 7.91 -5.52
CA ILE A 22 12.76 8.24 -5.34
C ILE A 22 13.02 9.68 -5.78
N ALA A 23 12.51 10.06 -6.95
CA ALA A 23 12.60 11.42 -7.47
C ALA A 23 11.95 12.42 -6.50
N LEU A 24 10.75 12.12 -6.00
CA LEU A 24 10.07 12.94 -5.00
C LEU A 24 10.92 13.12 -3.74
N ARG A 25 11.49 12.04 -3.18
CA ARG A 25 12.34 12.12 -1.99
C ARG A 25 13.59 12.95 -2.25
N LEU A 26 14.26 12.75 -3.37
CA LEU A 26 15.45 13.53 -3.74
C LEU A 26 15.13 15.02 -3.90
N SER A 27 13.98 15.36 -4.49
CA SER A 27 13.52 16.74 -4.60
C SER A 27 13.28 17.38 -3.22
N VAL A 28 12.64 16.66 -2.29
CA VAL A 28 12.44 17.17 -0.92
C VAL A 28 13.77 17.31 -0.18
N ILE A 29 14.67 16.34 -0.31
CA ILE A 29 16.04 16.41 0.25
C ILE A 29 16.77 17.65 -0.28
N PHE A 30 16.69 17.92 -1.57
CA PHE A 30 17.31 19.10 -2.17
C PHE A 30 16.75 20.40 -1.58
N ILE A 31 15.43 20.51 -1.44
CA ILE A 31 14.77 21.68 -0.84
C ILE A 31 15.29 21.88 0.60
N PHE A 32 15.28 20.83 1.43
CA PHE A 32 15.74 20.94 2.82
C PHE A 32 17.23 21.21 2.94
N ALA A 33 18.06 20.66 2.04
CA ALA A 33 19.48 20.98 1.99
C ALA A 33 19.71 22.46 1.67
N LEU A 34 18.96 23.02 0.72
CA LEU A 34 19.09 24.42 0.33
C LEU A 34 18.61 25.36 1.45
N PHE A 35 17.34 25.23 1.87
CA PHE A 35 16.76 26.14 2.88
C PHE A 35 17.39 25.95 4.26
N GLY A 36 17.67 24.71 4.66
CA GLY A 36 18.34 24.40 5.92
C GLY A 36 19.74 25.00 6.01
N THR A 37 20.48 25.03 4.89
CA THR A 37 21.80 25.68 4.82
C THR A 37 21.68 27.21 4.89
N TYR A 38 20.65 27.80 4.28
CA TYR A 38 20.45 29.25 4.30
C TYR A 38 20.23 29.80 5.71
N LYS A 39 19.60 29.03 6.61
CA LYS A 39 19.35 29.43 8.00
C LYS A 39 20.60 29.74 8.83
N TRP A 40 21.78 29.32 8.37
CA TRP A 40 23.06 29.58 9.04
C TRP A 40 23.67 30.93 8.67
N PHE A 41 23.15 31.63 7.66
CA PHE A 41 23.67 32.90 7.21
C PHE A 41 22.95 34.10 7.83
N ALA A 42 23.69 35.19 8.02
CA ALA A 42 23.17 36.40 8.67
C ALA A 42 22.07 37.09 7.86
N PHE A 43 22.14 37.07 6.53
CA PHE A 43 21.12 37.69 5.67
C PHE A 43 19.75 37.04 5.85
N GLU A 44 19.72 35.71 5.99
CA GLU A 44 18.48 34.95 6.17
C GLU A 44 17.88 35.21 7.56
N ALA A 45 18.72 35.31 8.60
CA ALA A 45 18.28 35.67 9.94
C ALA A 45 17.59 37.05 9.96
N SER A 46 18.15 38.04 9.27
CA SER A 46 17.52 39.37 9.13
C SER A 46 16.24 39.34 8.31
N ALA A 47 16.15 38.50 7.26
CA ALA A 47 14.92 38.34 6.49
C ALA A 47 13.80 37.70 7.34
N LEU A 48 14.13 36.70 8.16
CA LEU A 48 13.20 36.04 9.06
C LEU A 48 12.71 36.96 10.18
N GLU A 49 13.53 37.89 10.66
CA GLU A 49 13.10 38.87 11.67
C GLU A 49 11.87 39.64 11.19
N HIS A 50 11.92 40.16 9.96
CA HIS A 50 10.84 40.92 9.37
C HIS A 50 9.60 40.05 9.09
N LEU A 51 9.81 38.77 8.76
CA LEU A 51 8.73 37.84 8.44
C LEU A 51 8.04 37.25 9.67
N LEU A 52 8.77 37.04 10.77
CA LEU A 52 8.23 36.35 11.96
C LEU A 52 7.77 37.32 13.05
N THR A 53 8.21 38.57 13.01
CA THR A 53 7.72 39.60 13.95
C THR A 53 6.20 39.73 13.84
N GLY A 54 5.49 39.59 14.95
CA GLY A 54 4.02 39.62 15.00
C GLY A 54 3.34 38.25 14.87
N THR A 55 4.11 37.18 14.66
CA THR A 55 3.60 35.80 14.65
C THR A 55 3.85 35.10 15.99
N TRP A 56 3.17 33.97 16.20
CA TRP A 56 3.43 33.13 17.38
C TRP A 56 4.89 32.64 17.45
N LEU A 57 5.54 32.39 16.30
CA LEU A 57 6.93 31.94 16.25
C LEU A 57 7.92 33.09 16.58
N GLY A 58 7.53 34.34 16.30
CA GLY A 58 8.29 35.52 16.68
C GLY A 58 8.40 35.74 18.19
N THR A 59 7.56 35.09 18.99
CA THR A 59 7.65 35.13 20.46
C THR A 59 8.94 34.48 21.00
N LEU A 60 9.69 33.76 20.16
CA LEU A 60 10.98 33.17 20.51
C LEU A 60 12.14 34.17 20.47
N TYR A 61 11.99 35.32 19.79
CA TYR A 61 13.07 36.30 19.64
C TYR A 61 13.62 36.85 20.96
N PRO A 62 12.82 37.16 21.99
CA PRO A 62 13.35 37.60 23.29
C PRO A 62 14.24 36.56 23.99
N TYR A 63 14.04 35.26 23.71
CA TYR A 63 14.77 34.17 24.38
C TYR A 63 16.03 33.74 23.61
N LEU A 64 15.93 33.65 22.28
CA LEU A 64 16.99 33.11 21.43
C LEU A 64 17.72 34.18 20.62
N GLY A 65 17.17 35.39 20.53
CA GLY A 65 17.62 36.43 19.61
C GLY A 65 17.37 36.08 18.14
N VAL A 66 17.58 37.06 17.26
CA VAL A 66 17.31 36.94 15.81
C VAL A 66 18.07 35.76 15.18
N ARG A 67 19.37 35.67 15.46
CA ARG A 67 20.22 34.58 14.95
C ARG A 67 19.86 33.24 15.57
N GLY A 68 19.52 33.19 16.86
CA GLY A 68 19.21 31.94 17.53
C GLY A 68 17.91 31.31 17.02
N VAL A 69 16.87 32.11 16.73
CA VAL A 69 15.64 31.62 16.08
C VAL A 69 15.96 31.06 14.68
N SER A 70 16.78 31.75 13.89
CA SER A 70 17.21 31.24 12.58
C SER A 70 17.96 29.91 12.70
N TYR A 71 18.92 29.80 13.62
CA TYR A 71 19.67 28.56 13.84
C TYR A 71 18.78 27.42 14.35
N ALA A 72 17.81 27.70 15.23
CA ALA A 72 16.87 26.70 15.70
C ALA A 72 16.05 26.10 14.55
N LEU A 73 15.57 26.93 13.62
CA LEU A 73 14.90 26.46 12.42
C LEU A 73 15.84 25.65 11.52
N GLY A 74 17.08 26.10 11.35
CA GLY A 74 18.11 25.38 10.59
C GLY A 74 18.44 23.99 11.17
N VAL A 75 18.43 23.85 12.49
CA VAL A 75 18.60 22.54 13.16
C VAL A 75 17.43 21.60 12.84
N VAL A 76 16.19 22.08 12.92
CA VAL A 76 15.01 21.27 12.58
C VAL A 76 15.03 20.84 11.11
N GLU A 77 15.38 21.75 10.20
CA GLU A 77 15.48 21.45 8.76
C GLU A 77 16.61 20.44 8.47
N ASN A 78 17.78 20.57 9.12
CA ASN A 78 18.89 19.65 8.95
C ASN A 78 18.63 18.25 9.56
N ILE A 79 17.93 18.16 10.69
CA ILE A 79 17.49 16.86 11.24
C ILE A 79 16.51 16.19 10.27
N THR A 80 15.58 16.96 9.71
CA THR A 80 14.63 16.47 8.70
C THR A 80 15.37 15.94 7.48
N LEU A 81 16.35 16.69 6.97
CA LEU A 81 17.22 16.28 5.86
C LEU A 81 17.91 14.94 6.15
N LEU A 82 18.54 14.82 7.33
CA LEU A 82 19.25 13.60 7.71
C LEU A 82 18.29 12.40 7.81
N ALA A 83 17.11 12.58 8.41
CA ALA A 83 16.09 11.55 8.50
C ALA A 83 15.63 11.07 7.11
N LEU A 84 15.42 11.98 6.16
CA LEU A 84 15.06 11.66 4.78
C LEU A 84 16.16 10.88 4.04
N ILE A 85 17.43 11.24 4.24
CA ILE A 85 18.59 10.54 3.65
C ILE A 85 18.70 9.13 4.24
N ILE A 86 18.68 8.99 5.57
CA ILE A 86 18.73 7.68 6.24
C ILE A 86 17.52 6.82 5.83
N GLY A 87 16.39 7.46 5.52
CA GLY A 87 15.17 6.84 5.01
C GLY A 87 15.37 5.95 3.77
N PHE A 88 16.41 6.16 2.95
CA PHE A 88 16.70 5.26 1.82
C PHE A 88 17.08 3.85 2.27
N PHE A 89 17.75 3.75 3.42
CA PHE A 89 18.26 2.50 3.96
C PHE A 89 17.38 1.96 5.10
N ARG A 90 16.76 2.85 5.88
CA ARG A 90 15.92 2.52 7.04
C ARG A 90 14.55 3.20 6.90
N PRO A 91 13.49 2.50 6.43
CA PRO A 91 12.21 3.12 6.13
C PRO A 91 11.55 3.80 7.34
N ALA A 92 11.79 3.31 8.56
CA ALA A 92 11.31 3.97 9.77
C ALA A 92 11.81 5.43 9.93
N PHE A 93 13.08 5.70 9.61
CA PHE A 93 13.63 7.06 9.61
C PHE A 93 13.07 7.89 8.46
N GLY A 94 12.77 7.26 7.32
CA GLY A 94 12.07 7.93 6.21
C GLY A 94 10.68 8.39 6.62
N ALA A 95 9.92 7.57 7.35
CA ALA A 95 8.62 7.94 7.91
C ALA A 95 8.73 9.09 8.91
N VAL A 96 9.71 9.07 9.81
CA VAL A 96 9.98 10.20 10.73
C VAL A 96 10.29 11.47 9.95
N GLY A 97 11.19 11.39 8.97
CA GLY A 97 11.52 12.53 8.10
C GLY A 97 10.29 13.08 7.37
N ALA A 98 9.42 12.21 6.84
CA ALA A 98 8.19 12.60 6.18
C ALA A 98 7.20 13.32 7.13
N VAL A 99 7.08 12.86 8.38
CA VAL A 99 6.27 13.56 9.41
C VAL A 99 6.86 14.95 9.70
N MET A 100 8.18 15.07 9.82
CA MET A 100 8.84 16.36 10.03
C MET A 100 8.62 17.30 8.83
N VAL A 101 8.68 16.81 7.59
CA VAL A 101 8.34 17.60 6.39
C VAL A 101 6.92 18.15 6.46
N ILE A 102 5.93 17.31 6.79
CA ILE A 102 4.54 17.75 6.97
C ILE A 102 4.47 18.81 8.08
N GLY A 103 5.14 18.57 9.21
CA GLY A 103 5.19 19.49 10.35
C GLY A 103 5.72 20.87 9.97
N THR A 104 6.81 20.94 9.21
CA THR A 104 7.38 22.22 8.75
C THR A 104 6.40 22.98 7.84
N GLY A 105 5.74 22.30 6.90
CA GLY A 105 4.74 22.94 6.04
C GLY A 105 3.52 23.43 6.83
N VAL A 106 3.05 22.66 7.82
CA VAL A 106 1.94 23.08 8.70
C VAL A 106 2.32 24.28 9.55
N VAL A 107 3.53 24.28 10.13
CA VAL A 107 4.06 25.41 10.90
C VAL A 107 4.09 26.66 10.02
N THR A 108 4.66 26.60 8.82
CA THR A 108 4.74 27.79 7.95
C THR A 108 3.36 28.26 7.48
N LEU A 109 2.46 27.33 7.10
CA LEU A 109 1.08 27.70 6.76
C LEU A 109 0.32 28.34 7.93
N SER A 110 0.61 27.96 9.16
CA SER A 110 -0.01 28.57 10.35
C SER A 110 0.37 30.05 10.55
N LEU A 111 1.51 30.47 10.00
CA LEU A 111 1.97 31.86 10.06
C LEU A 111 1.22 32.75 9.06
N GLN A 112 0.69 32.16 7.97
CA GLN A 112 0.12 32.92 6.86
C GLN A 112 -1.09 33.79 7.25
N PRO A 113 -2.10 33.29 8.00
CA PRO A 113 -3.23 34.12 8.43
C PRO A 113 -2.82 35.29 9.33
N GLN A 114 -1.68 35.17 10.03
CA GLN A 114 -1.15 36.18 10.95
C GLN A 114 -0.42 37.30 10.20
N LEU A 115 0.16 36.98 9.03
CA LEU A 115 0.88 37.94 8.19
C LEU A 115 -0.04 38.78 7.31
N GLY A 116 -1.29 38.36 7.10
CA GLY A 116 -2.29 39.11 6.32
C GLY A 116 -1.94 39.31 4.84
N ARG A 117 -0.94 38.56 4.32
CA ARG A 117 -0.47 38.60 2.93
C ARG A 117 -0.39 37.19 2.36
N ILE A 118 -0.44 37.05 1.04
CA ILE A 118 -0.22 35.79 0.33
C ILE A 118 1.20 35.85 -0.23
N ASP A 119 2.12 35.16 0.44
CA ASP A 119 3.53 35.11 0.05
C ASP A 119 3.85 33.84 -0.75
N SER A 120 4.95 33.86 -1.50
CA SER A 120 5.44 32.73 -2.30
C SER A 120 5.76 31.48 -1.46
N PHE A 121 5.80 31.60 -0.12
CA PHE A 121 6.00 30.48 0.80
C PHE A 121 4.87 29.44 0.71
N ILE A 122 3.61 29.87 0.53
CA ILE A 122 2.42 29.00 0.50
C ILE A 122 2.57 27.86 -0.52
N ILE A 123 3.07 28.17 -1.72
CA ILE A 123 3.16 27.19 -2.82
C ILE A 123 4.12 26.06 -2.42
N LYS A 124 5.27 26.42 -1.84
CA LYS A 124 6.25 25.44 -1.38
C LYS A 124 5.67 24.58 -0.25
N ASP A 125 4.98 25.20 0.71
CA ASP A 125 4.53 24.50 1.92
C ASP A 125 3.39 23.51 1.64
N ILE A 126 2.45 23.86 0.75
CA ILE A 126 1.42 22.93 0.27
C ILE A 126 2.07 21.75 -0.47
N LEU A 127 3.06 22.04 -1.34
CA LEU A 127 3.79 21.01 -2.07
C LEU A 127 4.58 20.08 -1.12
N LEU A 128 5.21 20.63 -0.08
CA LEU A 128 5.92 19.84 0.93
C LEU A 128 4.98 18.96 1.75
N ILE A 129 3.78 19.44 2.11
CA ILE A 129 2.78 18.60 2.80
C ILE A 129 2.34 17.44 1.90
N GLY A 130 2.03 17.71 0.63
CA GLY A 130 1.66 16.65 -0.33
C GLY A 130 2.78 15.64 -0.55
N ALA A 131 4.02 16.11 -0.68
CA ALA A 131 5.19 15.27 -0.80
C ALA A 131 5.42 14.43 0.47
N GLY A 132 5.29 15.05 1.64
CA GLY A 132 5.41 14.41 2.95
C GLY A 132 4.37 13.31 3.15
N LEU A 133 3.10 13.53 2.82
CA LEU A 133 2.05 12.50 2.89
C LEU A 133 2.35 11.30 1.98
N THR A 134 2.85 11.57 0.77
CA THR A 134 3.20 10.53 -0.20
C THR A 134 4.39 9.69 0.29
N LEU A 135 5.43 10.35 0.81
CA LEU A 135 6.60 9.69 1.39
C LEU A 135 6.23 8.90 2.65
N LEU A 136 5.40 9.47 3.53
CA LEU A 136 4.96 8.81 4.76
C LEU A 136 4.21 7.51 4.45
N ARG A 137 3.24 7.56 3.53
CA ARG A 137 2.53 6.36 3.08
C ARG A 137 3.50 5.31 2.53
N HIS A 138 4.46 5.73 1.71
CA HIS A 138 5.45 4.84 1.12
C HIS A 138 6.32 4.15 2.18
N ASP A 139 6.86 4.91 3.13
CA ASP A 139 7.77 4.40 4.16
C ASP A 139 7.06 3.56 5.23
N LEU A 140 5.83 3.93 5.60
CA LEU A 140 4.99 3.10 6.48
C LEU A 140 4.71 1.75 5.82
N ARG A 141 4.35 1.73 4.53
CA ARG A 141 4.12 0.47 3.81
C ARG A 141 5.35 -0.43 3.81
N ARG A 142 6.54 0.13 3.58
CA ARG A 142 7.81 -0.65 3.66
C ARG A 142 8.13 -1.15 5.06
N THR A 143 7.74 -0.41 6.09
CA THR A 143 7.97 -0.78 7.49
C THR A 143 7.00 -1.88 7.93
N LEU A 144 5.71 -1.76 7.58
CA LEU A 144 4.63 -2.66 7.99
C LEU A 144 4.61 -3.98 7.19
N ILE A 145 4.92 -3.96 5.88
CA ILE A 145 5.00 -5.19 5.06
C ILE A 145 6.08 -6.14 5.60
N ARG A 146 7.12 -5.61 6.26
CA ARG A 146 8.18 -6.43 6.86
C ARG A 146 7.71 -7.22 8.10
N GLN A 147 6.50 -6.96 8.62
CA GLN A 147 6.01 -7.51 9.90
C GLN A 147 4.77 -8.41 9.81
N ARG A 148 4.16 -8.60 8.64
CA ARG A 148 2.94 -9.41 8.50
C ARG A 148 3.10 -10.57 7.52
N VAL A 149 3.80 -11.62 7.97
CA VAL A 149 3.35 -12.97 7.62
C VAL A 149 2.24 -13.29 8.61
N ILE A 150 1.00 -12.91 8.28
CA ILE A 150 -0.15 -13.38 9.04
C ILE A 150 -0.43 -14.79 8.55
N CYS A 151 0.14 -15.78 9.23
CA CYS A 151 -0.45 -17.11 9.23
C CYS A 151 -1.78 -16.98 9.97
N LEU A 152 -2.89 -17.22 9.29
CA LEU A 152 -4.19 -17.28 9.95
C LEU A 152 -4.15 -18.35 11.05
N PRO A 153 -4.90 -18.18 12.16
CA PRO A 153 -5.09 -19.24 13.14
C PRO A 153 -5.55 -20.51 12.41
N GLY A 154 -4.93 -21.67 12.75
CA GLY A 154 -5.13 -22.95 12.05
C GLY A 154 -3.89 -23.47 11.31
N GLN A 155 -2.87 -22.64 11.06
CA GLN A 155 -1.65 -23.04 10.33
C GLN A 155 -0.55 -23.64 11.21
N ARG A 156 -0.83 -23.96 12.48
CA ARG A 156 0.17 -24.45 13.45
C ARG A 156 -0.07 -25.93 13.75
N GLY A 157 0.48 -26.79 12.91
CA GLY A 157 0.51 -28.23 13.12
C GLY A 157 -0.03 -28.96 11.90
N GLU A 158 0.90 -29.56 11.15
CA GLU A 158 0.61 -30.49 10.07
C GLU A 158 -0.04 -29.88 8.81
N SER A 159 0.49 -30.27 7.65
CA SER A 159 -0.18 -30.05 6.37
C SER A 159 -1.62 -30.59 6.46
N PRO A 160 -2.65 -29.95 5.87
CA PRO A 160 -3.96 -30.59 5.72
C PRO A 160 -3.90 -31.92 4.96
N TRP A 161 -2.77 -32.19 4.30
CA TRP A 161 -2.43 -33.43 3.59
C TRP A 161 -1.61 -34.42 4.42
N ALA A 162 -1.20 -34.04 5.64
CA ALA A 162 -0.72 -35.01 6.61
C ALA A 162 -1.93 -35.82 7.04
N LYS A 163 -2.01 -37.04 6.53
CA LYS A 163 -2.94 -38.02 7.08
C LYS A 163 -2.61 -38.16 8.56
N ASN A 164 -3.61 -38.02 9.42
CA ASN A 164 -3.44 -38.45 10.80
C ASN A 164 -3.06 -39.95 10.82
N LYS A 165 -2.66 -40.50 11.97
CA LYS A 165 -2.27 -41.92 12.08
C LYS A 165 -3.37 -42.91 11.62
N ASN A 166 -4.58 -42.43 11.36
CA ASN A 166 -5.75 -43.19 10.93
C ASN A 166 -6.12 -42.98 9.45
N GLY A 167 -5.40 -42.14 8.69
CA GLY A 167 -5.64 -41.94 7.27
C GLY A 167 -6.65 -40.83 6.91
N GLU A 168 -7.17 -40.11 7.90
CA GLU A 168 -8.17 -39.03 7.71
C GLU A 168 -7.49 -37.65 7.67
N THR A 169 -7.98 -36.78 6.80
CA THR A 169 -7.61 -35.37 6.73
C THR A 169 -8.42 -34.59 7.77
N ASP A 170 -7.75 -33.85 8.66
CA ASP A 170 -8.42 -32.95 9.60
C ASP A 170 -9.14 -31.84 8.81
N MET A 171 -10.45 -32.00 8.65
CA MET A 171 -11.30 -31.14 7.81
C MET A 171 -11.94 -29.98 8.59
N THR A 172 -11.56 -29.72 9.84
CA THR A 172 -12.31 -28.79 10.71
C THR A 172 -11.47 -27.67 11.29
N ASP A 173 -11.12 -26.68 10.45
CA ASP A 173 -10.97 -25.29 10.93
C ASP A 173 -11.89 -24.39 10.11
N ASP A 174 -13.15 -24.34 10.55
CA ASP A 174 -14.27 -23.60 9.94
C ASP A 174 -14.08 -22.08 9.98
N LYS A 175 -13.15 -21.58 10.80
CA LYS A 175 -12.97 -20.14 11.07
C LYS A 175 -12.50 -19.32 9.88
N ASN A 176 -11.94 -19.97 8.87
CA ASN A 176 -11.36 -19.30 7.69
C ASN A 176 -12.11 -19.63 6.40
N THR A 177 -13.34 -20.17 6.49
CA THR A 177 -14.12 -20.61 5.34
C THR A 177 -15.36 -19.73 5.12
N VAL A 178 -15.60 -19.35 3.87
CA VAL A 178 -16.80 -18.64 3.42
C VAL A 178 -17.56 -19.54 2.46
N HIS A 179 -18.85 -19.77 2.71
CA HIS A 179 -19.69 -20.60 1.84
C HIS A 179 -20.46 -19.76 0.82
N PHE A 180 -20.45 -20.21 -0.44
CA PHE A 180 -21.22 -19.64 -1.54
C PHE A 180 -22.12 -20.72 -2.14
N GLY A 181 -23.28 -20.95 -1.51
CA GLY A 181 -24.09 -22.13 -1.80
C GLY A 181 -23.33 -23.38 -1.38
N GLU A 182 -23.12 -24.31 -2.31
CA GLU A 182 -22.36 -25.55 -2.07
C GLU A 182 -20.84 -25.39 -2.31
N VAL A 183 -20.39 -24.22 -2.77
CA VAL A 183 -18.97 -23.93 -2.97
C VAL A 183 -18.36 -23.43 -1.67
N GLU A 184 -17.27 -24.06 -1.24
CA GLU A 184 -16.51 -23.64 -0.07
C GLU A 184 -15.29 -22.82 -0.49
N LEU A 185 -15.12 -21.64 0.09
CA LEU A 185 -13.94 -20.78 -0.11
C LEU A 185 -13.17 -20.68 1.20
N ARG A 186 -12.03 -21.34 1.29
CA ARG A 186 -11.14 -21.29 2.45
C ARG A 186 -10.01 -20.28 2.23
N ILE A 187 -9.95 -19.24 3.03
CA ILE A 187 -8.87 -18.24 2.97
C ILE A 187 -7.59 -18.85 3.54
N LEU A 188 -6.55 -18.96 2.72
CA LEU A 188 -5.25 -19.53 3.09
C LEU A 188 -4.31 -18.46 3.63
N SER A 189 -4.30 -17.27 3.00
CA SER A 189 -3.48 -16.14 3.43
C SER A 189 -4.08 -14.82 2.96
N ASN A 190 -3.86 -13.75 3.72
CA ASN A 190 -4.33 -12.41 3.39
C ASN A 190 -3.33 -11.32 3.81
N SER A 191 -3.28 -10.27 3.01
CA SER A 191 -2.55 -9.02 3.27
C SER A 191 -3.40 -7.82 2.81
N ASP A 192 -2.87 -6.60 2.87
CA ASP A 192 -3.57 -5.43 2.35
C ASP A 192 -3.64 -5.43 0.81
N ASP A 193 -2.73 -6.15 0.14
CA ASP A 193 -2.56 -6.11 -1.31
C ASP A 193 -3.04 -7.38 -2.01
N LEU A 194 -3.14 -8.50 -1.30
CA LEU A 194 -3.38 -9.81 -1.89
C LEU A 194 -4.15 -10.72 -0.94
N THR A 195 -5.09 -11.49 -1.50
CA THR A 195 -5.79 -12.59 -0.83
C THR A 195 -5.56 -13.87 -1.60
N LEU A 196 -5.20 -14.95 -0.92
CA LEU A 196 -5.04 -16.30 -1.44
C LEU A 196 -6.08 -17.20 -0.77
N ALA A 197 -6.88 -17.91 -1.57
CA ALA A 197 -7.85 -18.86 -1.08
C ALA A 197 -7.82 -20.18 -1.86
N GLU A 198 -8.40 -21.21 -1.25
CA GLU A 198 -8.72 -22.49 -1.85
C GLU A 198 -10.25 -22.56 -2.03
N LEU A 199 -10.69 -22.94 -3.22
CA LEU A 199 -12.08 -23.25 -3.54
C LEU A 199 -12.26 -24.76 -3.63
N ILE A 200 -13.25 -25.29 -2.91
CA ILE A 200 -13.76 -26.65 -3.08
C ILE A 200 -15.12 -26.56 -3.76
N ILE A 201 -15.24 -27.17 -4.93
CA ILE A 201 -16.40 -27.02 -5.81
C ILE A 201 -16.97 -28.41 -6.07
N PRO A 202 -18.23 -28.68 -5.66
CA PRO A 202 -18.87 -29.96 -5.90
C PRO A 202 -18.97 -30.30 -7.39
N ALA A 203 -19.03 -31.60 -7.68
CA ALA A 203 -19.20 -32.08 -9.05
C ALA A 203 -20.49 -31.52 -9.66
N GLY A 204 -20.41 -30.96 -10.86
CA GLY A 204 -21.56 -30.37 -11.55
C GLY A 204 -22.00 -29.00 -11.02
N ALA A 205 -21.36 -28.47 -9.97
CA ALA A 205 -21.73 -27.16 -9.43
C ALA A 205 -21.42 -26.04 -10.42
N ILE A 206 -22.35 -25.08 -10.50
CA ILE A 206 -22.25 -23.91 -11.37
C ILE A 206 -22.23 -22.67 -10.48
N ALA A 207 -21.10 -21.95 -10.47
CA ALA A 207 -21.05 -20.65 -9.83
C ALA A 207 -21.81 -19.61 -10.68
N SER A 208 -22.54 -18.72 -10.01
CA SER A 208 -23.21 -17.60 -10.66
C SER A 208 -22.21 -16.69 -11.37
N ILE A 209 -22.62 -16.14 -12.51
CA ILE A 209 -21.84 -15.12 -13.21
C ILE A 209 -21.74 -13.88 -12.31
N HIS A 210 -20.52 -13.41 -12.09
CA HIS A 210 -20.25 -12.23 -11.28
C HIS A 210 -19.03 -11.47 -11.80
N GLN A 211 -18.76 -10.31 -11.19
CA GLN A 211 -17.60 -9.49 -11.48
C GLN A 211 -17.19 -8.71 -10.23
N HIS A 212 -15.92 -8.30 -10.17
CA HIS A 212 -15.38 -7.48 -9.09
C HIS A 212 -14.20 -6.64 -9.57
N PRO A 213 -13.90 -5.51 -8.90
CA PRO A 213 -12.79 -4.63 -9.28
C PRO A 213 -11.40 -5.25 -9.07
N HIS A 214 -11.31 -6.38 -8.39
CA HIS A 214 -10.08 -7.12 -8.18
C HIS A 214 -9.68 -7.89 -9.44
N GLU A 215 -8.39 -7.90 -9.74
CA GLU A 215 -7.82 -8.86 -10.68
C GLU A 215 -7.72 -10.22 -9.98
N GLU A 216 -8.10 -11.30 -10.67
CA GLU A 216 -8.11 -12.65 -10.12
C GLU A 216 -7.26 -13.61 -10.97
N VAL A 217 -6.61 -14.56 -10.32
CA VAL A 217 -5.95 -15.69 -10.97
C VAL A 217 -6.42 -16.98 -10.31
N ASN A 218 -6.92 -17.90 -11.12
CA ASN A 218 -7.31 -19.24 -10.72
C ASN A 218 -6.29 -20.27 -11.23
N TYR A 219 -5.92 -21.21 -10.38
CA TYR A 219 -5.07 -22.36 -10.68
C TYR A 219 -5.80 -23.64 -10.29
N VAL A 220 -6.03 -24.52 -11.26
CA VAL A 220 -6.75 -25.78 -11.02
C VAL A 220 -5.82 -26.80 -10.39
N VAL A 221 -6.16 -27.27 -9.19
CA VAL A 221 -5.43 -28.31 -8.46
C VAL A 221 -5.97 -29.70 -8.80
N SER A 222 -7.30 -29.84 -8.87
CA SER A 222 -7.97 -31.11 -9.21
C SER A 222 -9.34 -30.86 -9.85
N GLY A 223 -9.89 -31.87 -10.52
CA GLY A 223 -11.15 -31.79 -11.26
C GLY A 223 -10.96 -31.14 -12.65
N ILE A 224 -12.08 -30.99 -13.37
CA ILE A 224 -12.12 -30.31 -14.67
C ILE A 224 -13.11 -29.16 -14.56
N MET A 225 -12.69 -27.99 -15.03
CA MET A 225 -13.43 -26.74 -14.85
C MET A 225 -13.67 -26.06 -16.18
N ASP A 226 -14.92 -25.70 -16.47
CA ASP A 226 -15.25 -24.76 -17.52
C ASP A 226 -15.30 -23.35 -16.94
N PHE A 227 -14.29 -22.53 -17.26
CA PHE A 227 -14.25 -21.14 -16.87
C PHE A 227 -14.80 -20.27 -18.00
N MET A 228 -15.86 -19.51 -17.71
CA MET A 228 -16.32 -18.46 -18.60
C MET A 228 -15.70 -17.13 -18.17
N CYS A 229 -15.16 -16.38 -19.13
CA CYS A 229 -14.73 -15.01 -18.94
C CYS A 229 -15.01 -14.23 -20.23
N ASP A 230 -15.72 -13.10 -20.12
CA ASP A 230 -16.12 -12.29 -21.30
C ASP A 230 -16.93 -13.07 -22.34
N GLY A 231 -17.84 -13.94 -21.88
CA GLY A 231 -18.66 -14.80 -22.74
C GLY A 231 -17.90 -15.94 -23.43
N LYS A 232 -16.59 -16.07 -23.21
CA LYS A 232 -15.77 -17.16 -23.75
C LYS A 232 -15.53 -18.22 -22.68
N VAL A 233 -15.84 -19.46 -23.02
CA VAL A 233 -15.62 -20.61 -22.14
C VAL A 233 -14.30 -21.28 -22.50
N LYS A 234 -13.52 -21.65 -21.47
CA LYS A 234 -12.32 -22.44 -21.60
C LYS A 234 -12.31 -23.55 -20.55
N THR A 235 -12.16 -24.78 -21.01
CA THR A 235 -11.96 -25.94 -20.14
C THR A 235 -10.53 -25.96 -19.63
N LEU A 236 -10.37 -26.08 -18.31
CA LEU A 236 -9.09 -26.13 -17.61
C LEU A 236 -8.96 -27.45 -16.84
N HIS A 237 -7.79 -28.06 -16.96
CA HIS A 237 -7.39 -29.27 -16.27
C HIS A 237 -6.42 -28.96 -15.12
N PRO A 238 -6.14 -29.92 -14.23
CA PRO A 238 -5.13 -29.76 -13.18
C PRO A 238 -3.79 -29.27 -13.75
N GLY A 239 -3.21 -28.27 -13.09
CA GLY A 239 -1.99 -27.59 -13.55
C GLY A 239 -2.23 -26.42 -14.51
N ASN A 240 -3.45 -26.20 -14.98
CA ASN A 240 -3.79 -25.02 -15.79
C ASN A 240 -4.16 -23.83 -14.89
N ALA A 241 -3.94 -22.63 -15.42
CA ALA A 241 -4.34 -21.39 -14.78
C ALA A 241 -5.06 -20.45 -15.76
N ILE A 242 -5.90 -19.57 -15.21
CA ILE A 242 -6.56 -18.49 -15.94
C ILE A 242 -6.51 -17.20 -15.14
N ARG A 243 -6.28 -16.08 -15.84
CA ARG A 243 -6.37 -14.73 -15.29
C ARG A 243 -7.70 -14.11 -15.69
N ILE A 244 -8.37 -13.51 -14.73
CA ILE A 244 -9.61 -12.76 -14.88
C ILE A 244 -9.29 -11.27 -14.63
N PRO A 245 -9.45 -10.39 -15.63
CA PRO A 245 -9.23 -8.96 -15.45
C PRO A 245 -10.25 -8.31 -14.49
N PRO A 246 -9.90 -7.16 -13.90
CA PRO A 246 -10.85 -6.34 -13.14
C PRO A 246 -12.16 -6.08 -13.88
N ASN A 247 -13.29 -6.21 -13.17
CA ASN A 247 -14.65 -5.96 -13.64
C ASN A 247 -15.08 -6.77 -14.86
N GLN A 248 -14.40 -7.86 -15.17
CA GLN A 248 -14.80 -8.75 -16.25
C GLN A 248 -15.82 -9.78 -15.72
N PRO A 249 -17.03 -9.89 -16.29
CA PRO A 249 -17.97 -10.97 -15.98
C PRO A 249 -17.32 -12.34 -16.20
N HIS A 250 -17.42 -13.19 -15.18
CA HIS A 250 -16.85 -14.54 -15.20
C HIS A 250 -17.67 -15.50 -14.34
N ASN A 251 -17.49 -16.80 -14.59
CA ASN A 251 -17.96 -17.86 -13.72
C ASN A 251 -17.05 -19.09 -13.80
N ILE A 252 -17.34 -20.07 -12.95
CA ILE A 252 -16.73 -21.40 -13.00
C ILE A 252 -17.82 -22.46 -12.91
N THR A 253 -17.71 -23.48 -13.76
CA THR A 253 -18.54 -24.67 -13.72
C THR A 253 -17.64 -25.89 -13.53
N CYS A 254 -17.89 -26.68 -12.49
CA CYS A 254 -17.19 -27.95 -12.30
C CYS A 254 -17.87 -29.04 -13.12
N HIS A 255 -17.08 -29.88 -13.79
CA HIS A 255 -17.60 -31.05 -14.50
C HIS A 255 -18.27 -32.03 -13.53
N PRO A 256 -19.27 -32.82 -13.98
CA PRO A 256 -20.06 -33.71 -13.12
C PRO A 256 -19.32 -34.97 -12.66
N ASP A 257 -18.18 -35.30 -13.25
CA ASP A 257 -17.49 -36.57 -13.00
C ASP A 257 -16.81 -36.63 -11.62
N SER A 258 -16.34 -35.48 -11.11
CA SER A 258 -15.65 -35.40 -9.82
C SER A 258 -15.66 -33.98 -9.27
N PRO A 259 -15.63 -33.80 -7.93
CA PRO A 259 -15.45 -32.49 -7.34
C PRO A 259 -14.07 -31.92 -7.71
N GLY A 260 -13.99 -30.61 -7.77
CA GLY A 260 -12.75 -29.94 -8.15
C GLY A 260 -12.25 -28.96 -7.11
N LYS A 261 -10.96 -28.65 -7.22
CA LYS A 261 -10.23 -27.78 -6.30
C LYS A 261 -9.46 -26.73 -7.08
N VAL A 262 -9.59 -25.48 -6.67
CA VAL A 262 -8.94 -24.33 -7.33
C VAL A 262 -8.24 -23.47 -6.28
N ILE A 263 -7.00 -23.12 -6.52
CA ILE A 263 -6.35 -22.03 -5.80
C ILE A 263 -6.69 -20.72 -6.52
N THR A 264 -7.20 -19.75 -5.79
CA THR A 264 -7.59 -18.45 -6.33
C THR A 264 -6.89 -17.33 -5.58
N VAL A 265 -6.47 -16.32 -6.33
CA VAL A 265 -5.68 -15.19 -5.84
C VAL A 265 -6.27 -13.90 -6.37
N TRP A 266 -6.48 -12.91 -5.50
CA TRP A 266 -6.93 -11.58 -5.88
C TRP A 266 -5.92 -10.49 -5.54
N THR A 267 -5.87 -9.46 -6.38
CA THR A 267 -5.22 -8.17 -6.10
C THR A 267 -6.09 -6.99 -6.57
N PRO A 268 -6.30 -5.94 -5.76
CA PRO A 268 -5.96 -5.85 -4.33
C PRO A 268 -6.66 -6.92 -3.48
N SER A 269 -6.39 -6.94 -2.17
CA SER A 269 -7.00 -7.91 -1.25
C SER A 269 -8.53 -7.83 -1.22
N ARG A 270 -9.18 -9.00 -1.12
CA ARG A 270 -10.64 -9.18 -0.95
C ARG A 270 -11.05 -8.95 0.51
N GLN A 271 -10.96 -7.70 0.96
CA GLN A 271 -11.37 -7.33 2.32
C GLN A 271 -12.85 -7.63 2.60
N ASP A 272 -13.69 -7.65 1.56
CA ASP A 272 -15.09 -8.05 1.63
C ASP A 272 -15.28 -9.53 1.99
N LEU A 273 -14.36 -10.42 1.59
CA LEU A 273 -14.37 -11.82 2.02
C LEU A 273 -13.86 -11.98 3.44
N ILE A 274 -12.82 -11.22 3.81
CA ILE A 274 -12.25 -11.23 5.16
C ILE A 274 -13.28 -10.78 6.19
N ALA A 275 -14.08 -9.78 5.86
CA ALA A 275 -15.17 -9.30 6.73
C ALA A 275 -16.23 -10.37 7.03
N LYS A 276 -16.37 -11.41 6.18
CA LYS A 276 -17.32 -12.52 6.38
C LYS A 276 -16.79 -13.62 7.32
N LEU A 277 -15.50 -13.65 7.63
CA LEU A 277 -14.91 -14.68 8.51
C LEU A 277 -15.19 -14.46 10.01
N GLY A 278 -15.83 -13.35 10.38
CA GLY A 278 -16.06 -12.95 11.77
C GLY A 278 -17.52 -12.81 12.17
N THR A 279 -18.45 -13.30 11.35
CA THR A 279 -19.91 -13.32 11.60
C THR A 279 -20.37 -14.75 11.74
#